data_AF-A0AAD1CKU9-F1
#
_entry.id   AF-A0AAD1CKU9-F1
#
_cell.length_a   1.000
_cell.length_b   1.000
_cell.length_c   1.000
_cell.angle_alpha   90.00
_cell.angle_beta   90.00
_cell.angle_gamma   90.00
#
_symmetry.space_group_name_H-M   'P 1'
#
loop_
_entity.id
_entity.type
_entity.pdbx_description
1 polymer ?
#
loop_
_entity_poly.entity_id
_entity_poly.type
_entity_poly.pdbx_seq_one_letter_code
_entity_poly.pdbx_strand_id
1 'polypeptide(L)'
;MGSLPFARFNLGPSFVKVDWQFLVKQPRLIQNLLHSFFIYRAKQKAEAKQLRHYSLKNLQVTPLINALLELSNCMFLNEEISECEVKKWQNQLSNYVIEDIETPIEPSSSAENRIDYSLSLSVRSQISLEAFSCFYIGSCIERMDWYQVLYAPVLQNLMQQFLSERNDRNLIKTGSYSPVTADNLLRMLRGVAHHAWLSESITVETLERIKAIKLPRGSRQSSGRYLSYNELDKISAICLNQTNKIKGIRDNAIFWLMYESGLRRAEVINLSLDDIDIDRGTIHVVGKGNK
;
A
#
# COMPACT_ATOMS: atom_id res chain seq x y z
N MET A 1 -10.78 2.56 -2.04
CA MET A 1 -9.53 3.36 -1.96
C MET A 1 -8.78 2.94 -0.71
N GLY A 2 -7.68 2.20 -0.84
CA GLY A 2 -6.72 2.06 0.25
C GLY A 2 -6.14 3.44 0.61
N SER A 3 -5.56 3.61 1.79
CA SER A 3 -4.77 4.79 2.16
C SER A 3 -3.93 5.29 0.97
N LEU A 4 -4.25 6.44 0.35
CA LEU A 4 -3.27 7.12 -0.49
C LEU A 4 -2.06 7.39 0.42
N PRO A 5 -0.88 6.83 0.14
CA PRO A 5 0.32 7.11 0.91
C PRO A 5 0.65 8.60 0.82
N PHE A 6 1.19 9.20 1.88
CA PHE A 6 1.56 10.62 1.92
C PHE A 6 2.42 11.06 0.71
N ALA A 7 3.37 10.21 0.29
CA ALA A 7 4.18 10.47 -0.90
C ALA A 7 3.35 10.59 -2.20
N ARG A 8 2.31 9.77 -2.35
CA ARG A 8 1.40 9.83 -3.52
C ARG A 8 0.50 11.05 -3.49
N PHE A 9 0.11 11.51 -2.30
CA PHE A 9 -0.59 12.77 -2.15
C PHE A 9 0.28 13.94 -2.63
N ASN A 10 1.54 13.99 -2.18
CA ASN A 10 2.45 15.08 -2.55
C ASN A 10 2.82 15.07 -4.04
N LEU A 11 3.10 13.90 -4.61
CA LEU A 11 3.59 13.79 -5.99
C LEU A 11 2.47 13.72 -7.04
N GLY A 12 1.23 13.47 -6.63
CA GLY A 12 0.14 13.13 -7.54
C GLY A 12 0.25 11.71 -8.13
N PRO A 13 -0.63 11.35 -9.09
CA PRO A 13 -0.61 10.05 -9.73
C PRO A 13 0.67 9.82 -10.53
N SER A 14 1.30 8.66 -10.36
CA SER A 14 2.61 8.38 -10.98
C SER A 14 2.52 8.18 -12.49
N PHE A 15 1.36 7.73 -13.00
CA PHE A 15 1.17 7.50 -14.44
C PHE A 15 1.21 8.80 -15.26
N VAL A 16 0.91 9.95 -14.67
CA VAL A 16 0.98 11.28 -15.31
C VAL A 16 2.43 11.72 -15.55
N LYS A 17 3.38 11.12 -14.83
CA LYS A 17 4.81 11.44 -14.89
C LYS A 17 5.60 10.51 -15.82
N VAL A 18 4.94 9.52 -16.44
CA VAL A 18 5.58 8.56 -17.34
C VAL A 18 5.58 9.13 -18.75
N ASP A 19 6.72 9.08 -19.43
CA ASP A 19 6.79 9.38 -20.86
C ASP A 19 6.23 8.22 -21.69
N TRP A 20 4.91 8.23 -21.87
CA TRP A 20 4.22 7.20 -22.64
C TRP A 20 4.49 7.29 -24.14
N GLN A 21 4.76 8.49 -24.67
CA GLN A 21 5.09 8.67 -26.10
C GLN A 21 6.37 7.92 -26.45
N PHE A 22 7.38 8.00 -25.58
CA PHE A 22 8.60 7.22 -25.71
C PHE A 22 8.32 5.71 -25.68
N LEU A 23 7.51 5.24 -24.73
CA LEU A 23 7.19 3.80 -24.60
C LEU A 23 6.42 3.26 -25.80
N VAL A 24 5.45 4.01 -26.34
CA VAL A 24 4.68 3.62 -27.53
C VAL A 24 5.57 3.41 -28.75
N LYS A 25 6.62 4.22 -28.89
CA LYS A 25 7.61 4.10 -29.97
C LYS A 25 8.59 2.92 -29.77
N GLN A 26 8.63 2.31 -28.58
CA GLN A 26 9.56 1.24 -28.20
C GLN A 26 8.80 -0.04 -27.80
N PRO A 27 8.20 -0.76 -28.75
CA PRO A 27 7.32 -1.91 -28.46
C PRO A 27 8.00 -3.07 -27.73
N ARG A 28 9.28 -3.33 -28.00
CA ARG A 28 10.04 -4.37 -27.28
C ARG A 28 10.29 -4.00 -25.82
N LEU A 29 10.50 -2.71 -25.55
CA LEU A 29 10.76 -2.21 -24.20
C LEU A 29 9.52 -2.39 -23.32
N ILE A 30 8.33 -2.00 -23.81
CA ILE A 30 7.09 -2.18 -23.02
C ILE A 30 6.81 -3.64 -22.72
N GLN A 31 7.03 -4.56 -23.66
CA GLN A 31 6.83 -6.00 -23.43
C GLN A 31 7.74 -6.53 -22.31
N ASN A 32 9.03 -6.19 -22.39
CA ASN A 32 9.99 -6.60 -21.36
C ASN A 32 9.69 -5.96 -20.00
N LEU A 33 9.24 -4.70 -19.97
CA LEU A 33 8.80 -4.02 -18.74
C LEU A 33 7.56 -4.67 -18.14
N LEU A 34 6.58 -5.06 -18.96
CA LEU A 34 5.39 -5.77 -18.49
C LEU A 34 5.76 -7.12 -17.88
N HIS A 35 6.60 -7.92 -18.55
CA HIS A 35 7.09 -9.19 -17.99
C HIS A 35 7.82 -8.97 -16.66
N SER A 36 8.75 -8.01 -16.63
CA SER A 36 9.53 -7.66 -15.44
C SER A 36 8.63 -7.21 -14.28
N PHE A 37 7.59 -6.42 -14.56
CA PHE A 37 6.61 -5.97 -13.58
C PHE A 37 5.80 -7.12 -12.97
N PHE A 38 5.34 -8.06 -13.80
CA PHE A 38 4.56 -9.21 -13.32
C PHE A 38 5.42 -10.20 -12.54
N ILE A 39 6.67 -10.43 -12.96
CA ILE A 39 7.66 -11.21 -12.20
C ILE A 39 7.94 -10.53 -10.85
N TYR A 40 8.17 -9.22 -10.84
CA TYR A 40 8.36 -8.43 -9.62
C TYR A 40 7.16 -8.59 -8.65
N ARG A 41 5.93 -8.51 -9.15
CA ARG A 41 4.72 -8.74 -8.34
C ARG A 41 4.59 -10.17 -7.84
N ALA A 42 4.99 -11.15 -8.64
CA ALA A 42 4.97 -12.55 -8.23
C ALA A 42 5.98 -12.81 -7.09
N LYS A 43 7.18 -12.24 -7.17
CA LYS A 43 8.20 -12.28 -6.12
C LYS A 43 7.72 -11.65 -4.82
N GLN A 44 7.19 -10.41 -4.88
CA GLN A 44 6.61 -9.73 -3.72
C GLN A 44 5.48 -10.54 -3.05
N LYS A 45 4.63 -11.20 -3.85
CA LYS A 45 3.57 -12.08 -3.34
C LYS A 45 4.11 -13.35 -2.67
N ALA A 46 5.22 -13.89 -3.16
CA ALA A 46 5.88 -15.05 -2.59
C ALA A 46 6.57 -14.70 -1.26
N GLU A 47 7.29 -13.57 -1.21
CA GLU A 47 7.95 -13.04 -0.02
C GLU A 47 6.95 -12.75 1.10
N ALA A 48 5.85 -12.07 0.79
CA ALA A 48 4.79 -11.80 1.77
C ALA A 48 4.14 -13.06 2.35
N LYS A 49 4.27 -14.21 1.65
CA LYS A 49 3.81 -15.53 2.09
C LYS A 49 4.93 -16.43 2.58
N GLN A 50 6.17 -15.93 2.65
CA GLN A 50 7.37 -16.69 3.03
C GLN A 50 7.58 -17.96 2.18
N LEU A 51 7.24 -17.90 0.89
CA LEU A 51 7.40 -19.01 -0.06
C LEU A 51 8.80 -19.00 -0.69
N ARG A 52 9.40 -20.18 -0.89
CA ARG A 52 10.72 -20.34 -1.53
C ARG A 52 10.72 -20.02 -3.03
N HIS A 53 9.58 -20.18 -3.70
CA HIS A 53 9.43 -19.97 -5.15
C HIS A 53 8.22 -19.09 -5.44
N TYR A 54 8.32 -18.25 -6.48
CA TYR A 54 7.19 -17.48 -6.99
C TYR A 54 6.42 -18.27 -8.05
N SER A 55 5.17 -17.86 -8.31
CA SER A 55 4.35 -18.44 -9.37
C SER A 55 3.73 -17.35 -10.22
N LEU A 56 3.82 -17.51 -11.53
CA LEU A 56 3.17 -16.63 -12.51
C LEU A 56 1.68 -16.98 -12.73
N LYS A 57 1.20 -18.08 -12.13
CA LYS A 57 -0.20 -18.49 -12.23
C LYS A 57 -1.10 -17.54 -11.43
N ASN A 58 -2.26 -17.20 -11.99
CA ASN A 58 -3.28 -16.35 -11.36
C ASN A 58 -2.85 -14.88 -11.10
N LEU A 59 -1.91 -14.33 -11.87
CA LEU A 59 -1.71 -12.88 -11.90
C LEU A 59 -2.79 -12.20 -12.75
N GLN A 60 -3.35 -11.10 -12.24
CA GLN A 60 -4.33 -10.31 -12.98
C GLN A 60 -3.62 -9.34 -13.93
N VAL A 61 -3.48 -9.74 -15.19
CA VAL A 61 -2.87 -8.92 -16.25
C VAL A 61 -3.87 -7.96 -16.87
N THR A 62 -5.09 -8.46 -17.11
CA THR A 62 -6.17 -7.75 -17.80
C THR A 62 -6.40 -6.32 -17.30
N PRO A 63 -6.39 -6.03 -15.99
CA PRO A 63 -6.60 -4.66 -15.53
C PRO A 63 -5.54 -3.68 -16.03
N LEU A 64 -4.26 -4.10 -16.10
CA LEU A 64 -3.18 -3.26 -16.61
C LEU A 64 -3.27 -3.09 -18.12
N ILE A 65 -3.52 -4.19 -18.85
CA ILE A 65 -3.68 -4.15 -20.31
C ILE A 65 -4.81 -3.19 -20.70
N ASN A 66 -5.98 -3.31 -20.06
CA ASN A 66 -7.10 -2.40 -20.31
C ASN A 66 -6.73 -0.94 -20.02
N ALA A 67 -5.91 -0.69 -19.00
CA ALA A 67 -5.45 0.66 -18.69
C ALA A 67 -4.51 1.24 -19.76
N LEU A 68 -3.61 0.42 -20.29
CA LEU A 68 -2.67 0.81 -21.35
C LEU A 68 -3.35 0.97 -22.71
N LEU A 69 -4.40 0.20 -22.98
CA LEU A 69 -5.23 0.37 -24.17
C LEU A 69 -5.98 1.71 -24.13
N GLU A 70 -6.64 2.02 -23.01
CA GLU A 70 -7.30 3.31 -22.82
C GLU A 70 -6.32 4.47 -22.91
N LEU A 71 -5.13 4.32 -22.34
CA LEU A 71 -4.08 5.32 -22.41
C LEU A 71 -3.65 5.61 -23.86
N SER A 72 -3.49 4.57 -24.69
CA SER A 72 -3.18 4.77 -26.11
C SER A 72 -4.29 5.46 -26.88
N ASN A 73 -5.57 5.23 -26.52
CA ASN A 73 -6.70 5.93 -27.13
C ASN A 73 -6.69 7.41 -26.76
N CYS A 74 -6.42 7.74 -25.50
CA CYS A 74 -6.29 9.13 -25.05
C CYS A 74 -5.13 9.86 -25.73
N MET A 75 -3.96 9.22 -25.87
CA MET A 75 -2.82 9.81 -26.58
C MET A 75 -3.13 10.07 -28.06
N PHE A 76 -3.88 9.17 -28.70
CA PHE A 76 -4.33 9.36 -30.08
C PHE A 76 -5.27 10.56 -30.22
N LEU A 77 -6.25 10.69 -29.31
CA LEU A 77 -7.18 11.82 -29.28
C LEU A 77 -6.48 13.15 -29.03
N ASN A 78 -5.37 13.15 -28.30
CA ASN A 78 -4.53 14.31 -28.05
C ASN A 78 -3.53 14.61 -29.20
N GLU A 79 -3.58 13.87 -30.32
CA GLU A 79 -2.65 14.00 -31.46
C GLU A 79 -1.17 13.75 -31.11
N GLU A 80 -0.89 13.02 -30.02
CA GLU A 80 0.48 12.74 -29.55
C GLU A 80 1.16 11.60 -30.32
N ILE A 81 0.36 10.68 -30.87
CA ILE A 81 0.81 9.48 -31.57
C ILE A 81 -0.04 9.22 -32.82
N SER A 82 0.57 8.61 -33.84
CA SER A 82 -0.09 8.28 -35.09
C SER A 82 -1.01 7.05 -34.97
N GLU A 83 -2.01 6.97 -35.86
CA GLU A 83 -2.91 5.82 -35.93
C GLU A 83 -2.17 4.48 -36.15
N CYS A 84 -1.04 4.52 -36.88
CA CYS A 84 -0.20 3.35 -37.11
C CYS A 84 0.47 2.86 -35.81
N GLU A 85 0.95 3.78 -34.97
CA GLU A 85 1.57 3.47 -33.68
C GLU A 85 0.54 2.89 -32.70
N VAL A 86 -0.66 3.49 -32.64
CA VAL A 86 -1.78 2.99 -31.81
C VAL A 86 -2.15 1.56 -32.19
N LYS A 87 -2.36 1.28 -33.49
CA LYS A 87 -2.71 -0.07 -33.96
C LYS A 87 -1.64 -1.09 -33.62
N LYS A 88 -0.35 -0.75 -33.79
CA LYS A 88 0.77 -1.63 -33.40
C LYS A 88 0.75 -1.91 -31.89
N TRP A 89 0.57 -0.88 -31.07
CA TRP A 89 0.49 -0.98 -29.62
C TRP A 89 -0.67 -1.86 -29.16
N GLN A 90 -1.88 -1.61 -29.68
CA GLN A 90 -3.08 -2.36 -29.33
C GLN A 90 -2.98 -3.84 -29.73
N ASN A 91 -2.43 -4.14 -30.91
CA ASN A 91 -2.22 -5.52 -31.35
C ASN A 91 -1.23 -6.28 -30.46
N GLN A 92 -0.19 -5.61 -29.96
CA GLN A 92 0.78 -6.22 -29.06
C GLN A 92 0.21 -6.47 -27.67
N LEU A 93 -0.53 -5.50 -27.13
CA LEU A 93 -1.13 -5.62 -25.81
C LEU A 93 -2.28 -6.64 -25.77
N SER A 94 -3.09 -6.72 -26.83
CA SER A 94 -4.21 -7.67 -26.90
C SER A 94 -3.74 -9.12 -26.98
N ASN A 95 -2.57 -9.36 -27.57
CA ASN A 95 -1.95 -10.69 -27.68
C ASN A 95 -0.90 -10.96 -26.59
N TYR A 96 -0.85 -10.12 -25.55
CA TYR A 96 0.15 -10.25 -24.50
C TYR A 96 -0.05 -11.53 -23.67
N VAL A 97 1.00 -12.34 -23.57
CA VAL A 97 1.08 -13.52 -22.71
C VAL A 97 2.20 -13.30 -21.70
N ILE A 98 2.00 -13.68 -20.44
CA ILE A 98 3.08 -13.61 -19.45
C ILE A 98 4.01 -14.79 -19.67
N GLU A 99 5.29 -14.50 -19.89
CA GLU A 99 6.37 -15.48 -19.92
C GLU A 99 7.43 -15.13 -18.87
N ASP A 100 8.19 -16.13 -18.43
CA ASP A 100 9.32 -15.91 -17.53
C ASP A 100 10.53 -15.47 -18.37
N ILE A 101 11.19 -14.38 -17.98
CA ILE A 101 12.39 -13.88 -18.65
C ILE A 101 13.59 -14.14 -17.73
N GLU A 102 14.68 -14.67 -18.29
CA GLU A 102 15.92 -14.96 -17.56
C GLU A 102 16.52 -13.71 -16.89
N THR A 103 16.42 -12.54 -17.53
CA THR A 103 16.92 -11.25 -17.01
C THR A 103 15.83 -10.17 -17.05
N PRO A 104 15.13 -9.92 -15.93
CA PRO A 104 14.20 -8.81 -15.81
C PRO A 104 14.93 -7.48 -16.02
N ILE A 105 14.29 -6.56 -16.74
CA ILE A 105 14.80 -5.19 -16.92
C ILE A 105 14.59 -4.43 -15.62
N GLU A 106 15.66 -3.79 -15.12
CA GLU A 106 15.55 -2.83 -14.03
C GLU A 106 14.90 -1.53 -14.52
N PRO A 107 14.03 -0.92 -13.70
CA PRO A 107 13.37 0.31 -14.08
C PRO A 107 14.37 1.44 -14.31
N SER A 108 14.24 2.11 -15.44
CA SER A 108 15.07 3.26 -15.81
C SER A 108 14.36 4.55 -15.43
N SER A 109 15.04 5.46 -14.74
CA SER A 109 14.53 6.81 -14.47
C SER A 109 14.44 7.61 -15.77
N SER A 110 13.30 7.53 -16.47
CA SER A 110 13.00 8.43 -17.59
C SER A 110 12.44 9.76 -17.06
N ALA A 111 12.70 10.85 -17.78
CA ALA A 111 12.29 12.20 -17.44
C ALA A 111 10.78 12.30 -17.11
N GLU A 112 10.46 13.00 -16.01
CA GLU A 112 9.08 13.25 -15.58
C GLU A 112 8.42 14.32 -16.47
N ASN A 113 7.97 13.95 -17.67
CA ASN A 113 7.03 14.80 -18.39
C ASN A 113 5.66 14.69 -17.72
N ARG A 114 5.13 15.81 -17.20
CA ARG A 114 3.78 15.86 -16.65
C ARG A 114 2.77 16.02 -17.78
N ILE A 115 2.11 14.94 -18.15
CA ILE A 115 1.02 14.96 -19.14
C ILE A 115 -0.26 14.48 -18.46
N ASP A 116 -1.23 15.38 -18.37
CA ASP A 116 -2.52 15.09 -17.76
C ASP A 116 -3.40 14.30 -18.73
N TYR A 117 -3.56 13.00 -18.46
CA TYR A 117 -4.47 12.13 -19.18
C TYR A 117 -5.82 12.00 -18.45
N SER A 118 -6.92 12.33 -19.12
CA SER A 118 -8.29 12.10 -18.60
C SER A 118 -8.75 10.66 -18.90
N LEU A 119 -8.30 9.70 -18.09
CA LEU A 119 -8.53 8.28 -18.33
C LEU A 119 -9.81 7.75 -17.66
N SER A 120 -10.68 7.10 -18.44
CA SER A 120 -11.94 6.50 -17.95
C SER A 120 -11.77 5.06 -17.43
N LEU A 121 -11.03 4.90 -16.33
CA LEU A 121 -10.57 3.57 -15.88
C LEU A 121 -11.38 2.97 -14.72
N SER A 122 -11.54 1.63 -14.76
CA SER A 122 -11.98 0.87 -13.59
C SER A 122 -11.01 1.02 -12.40
N VAL A 123 -11.49 0.87 -11.17
CA VAL A 123 -10.64 0.96 -9.96
C VAL A 123 -9.45 -0.01 -10.02
N ARG A 124 -9.65 -1.24 -10.53
CA ARG A 124 -8.59 -2.24 -10.66
C ARG A 124 -7.55 -1.84 -11.72
N SER A 125 -8.00 -1.24 -12.81
CA SER A 125 -7.15 -0.72 -13.88
C SER A 125 -6.32 0.46 -13.41
N GLN A 126 -6.91 1.41 -12.69
CA GLN A 126 -6.20 2.54 -12.09
C GLN A 126 -5.12 2.09 -11.11
N ILE A 127 -5.43 1.15 -10.21
CA ILE A 127 -4.46 0.61 -9.24
C ILE A 127 -3.32 -0.11 -9.96
N SER A 128 -3.64 -0.84 -11.04
CA SER A 128 -2.64 -1.58 -11.79
C SER A 128 -1.73 -0.67 -12.60
N LEU A 129 -2.29 0.35 -13.26
CA LEU A 129 -1.55 1.38 -13.99
C LEU A 129 -0.62 2.18 -13.07
N GLU A 130 -1.13 2.61 -11.90
CA GLU A 130 -0.31 3.30 -10.91
C GLU A 130 0.87 2.44 -10.46
N ALA A 131 0.61 1.17 -10.12
CA ALA A 131 1.66 0.28 -9.65
C ALA A 131 2.70 -0.02 -10.73
N PHE A 132 2.27 -0.17 -11.98
CA PHE A 132 3.17 -0.31 -13.12
C PHE A 132 4.00 0.97 -13.34
N SER A 133 3.38 2.13 -13.19
CA SER A 133 4.09 3.42 -13.29
C SER A 133 5.14 3.55 -12.19
N CYS A 134 4.79 3.29 -10.93
CA CYS A 134 5.77 3.27 -9.82
C CYS A 134 6.86 2.20 -9.99
N PHE A 135 6.56 1.08 -10.66
CA PHE A 135 7.58 0.13 -11.03
C PHE A 135 8.53 0.74 -12.06
N TYR A 136 8.01 1.35 -13.12
CA TYR A 136 8.81 1.88 -14.23
C TYR A 136 9.66 3.11 -13.88
N ILE A 137 9.08 4.14 -13.23
CA ILE A 137 9.80 5.39 -12.90
C ILE A 137 10.38 5.40 -11.48
N GLY A 138 10.25 4.32 -10.72
CA GLY A 138 10.63 4.25 -9.32
C GLY A 138 9.50 4.62 -8.36
N SER A 139 9.67 4.19 -7.12
CA SER A 139 8.65 4.33 -6.08
C SER A 139 8.39 5.80 -5.74
N CYS A 140 7.19 6.12 -5.22
CA CYS A 140 6.90 7.47 -4.75
C CYS A 140 7.86 7.95 -3.65
N ILE A 141 8.49 7.02 -2.91
CA ILE A 141 9.41 7.34 -1.81
C ILE A 141 10.77 7.78 -2.35
N GLU A 142 11.27 7.10 -3.39
CA GLU A 142 12.55 7.44 -4.04
C GLU A 142 12.44 8.75 -4.82
N ARG A 143 11.29 9.02 -5.44
CA ARG A 143 11.05 10.24 -6.21
C ARG A 143 10.65 11.45 -5.35
N MET A 144 10.53 11.28 -4.03
CA MET A 144 10.12 12.35 -3.15
C MET A 144 11.29 13.31 -2.91
N ASP A 145 11.08 14.61 -3.14
CA ASP A 145 12.02 15.64 -2.70
C ASP A 145 11.94 15.78 -1.17
N TRP A 146 12.74 14.96 -0.47
CA TRP A 146 12.78 14.95 0.98
C TRP A 146 13.30 16.26 1.57
N TYR A 147 14.13 17.01 0.86
CA TYR A 147 14.62 18.31 1.35
C TYR A 147 13.48 19.33 1.39
N GLN A 148 12.70 19.42 0.31
CA GLN A 148 11.52 20.29 0.28
C GLN A 148 10.46 19.83 1.28
N VAL A 149 10.20 18.53 1.37
CA VAL A 149 9.19 17.96 2.28
C VAL A 149 9.55 18.18 3.74
N LEU A 150 10.82 18.03 4.11
CA LEU A 150 11.28 18.20 5.49
C LEU A 150 11.50 19.66 5.88
N TYR A 151 11.17 20.62 5.01
CA TYR A 151 11.06 22.01 5.43
C TYR A 151 9.80 22.23 6.27
N ALA A 152 9.95 22.62 7.54
CA ALA A 152 8.87 22.58 8.52
C ALA A 152 7.56 23.30 8.11
N PRO A 153 7.58 24.50 7.50
CA PRO A 153 6.36 25.13 6.97
C PRO A 153 5.68 24.33 5.85
N VAL A 154 6.47 23.73 4.95
CA VAL A 154 5.96 22.88 3.87
C VAL A 154 5.36 21.60 4.45
N LEU A 155 6.08 20.94 5.36
CA LEU A 155 5.58 19.74 6.06
C LEU A 155 4.26 20.01 6.78
N GLN A 156 4.17 21.12 7.51
CA GLN A 156 2.96 21.50 8.24
C GLN A 156 1.79 21.73 7.29
N ASN A 157 2.00 22.46 6.20
CA ASN A 157 0.97 22.73 5.20
C ASN A 157 0.53 21.44 4.47
N LEU A 158 1.49 20.64 3.99
CA LEU A 158 1.21 19.34 3.36
C LEU A 158 0.41 18.42 4.28
N MET A 159 0.75 18.37 5.56
CA MET A 159 0.00 17.60 6.54
C MET A 159 -1.41 18.14 6.73
N GLN A 160 -1.60 19.47 6.80
CA GLN A 160 -2.93 20.06 6.91
C GLN A 160 -3.78 19.77 5.67
N GLN A 161 -3.22 19.93 4.46
CA GLN A 161 -3.88 19.64 3.19
C GLN A 161 -4.22 18.14 3.04
N PHE A 162 -3.27 17.25 3.39
CA PHE A 162 -3.49 15.80 3.34
C PHE A 162 -4.66 15.36 4.23
N LEU A 163 -4.81 16.03 5.38
CA LEU A 163 -5.90 15.78 6.32
C LEU A 163 -7.23 16.41 5.88
N SER A 164 -7.20 17.53 5.13
CA SER A 164 -8.40 18.20 4.63
C SER A 164 -8.95 17.58 3.35
N GLU A 165 -8.12 17.31 2.33
CA GLU A 165 -8.58 16.82 1.01
C GLU A 165 -9.23 15.43 1.08
N ARG A 166 -8.86 14.62 2.07
CA ARG A 166 -9.47 13.31 2.24
C ARG A 166 -10.88 13.36 2.83
N ASN A 167 -11.33 14.54 3.26
CA ASN A 167 -12.71 14.78 3.68
C ASN A 167 -13.66 14.96 2.49
N ASP A 168 -13.15 15.38 1.32
CA ASP A 168 -14.00 15.73 0.16
C ASP A 168 -14.15 14.59 -0.86
N ARG A 169 -13.28 13.58 -0.83
CA ARG A 169 -13.35 12.43 -1.77
C ARG A 169 -14.09 11.23 -1.17
N ASN A 170 -15.39 11.37 -0.95
CA ASN A 170 -16.46 10.43 -1.34
C ASN A 170 -17.80 10.69 -0.61
N LEU A 171 -18.88 10.62 -1.37
CA LEU A 171 -20.32 10.69 -1.04
C LEU A 171 -20.85 9.61 -0.05
N ILE A 172 -20.02 9.15 0.89
CA ILE A 172 -20.43 8.29 2.00
C ILE A 172 -19.75 8.85 3.24
N LYS A 173 -20.55 9.35 4.20
CA LYS A 173 -20.15 9.85 5.53
C LYS A 173 -18.92 9.11 6.09
N THR A 174 -17.74 9.59 5.77
CA THR A 174 -16.48 9.16 6.36
C THR A 174 -15.82 10.45 6.80
N GLY A 175 -16.06 10.80 8.07
CA GLY A 175 -15.58 12.03 8.65
C GLY A 175 -14.06 12.13 8.64
N SER A 176 -13.57 13.33 9.01
CA SER A 176 -12.18 13.64 9.34
C SER A 176 -11.38 12.43 9.79
N TYR A 177 -10.14 12.32 9.29
CA TYR A 177 -9.16 11.38 9.84
C TYR A 177 -9.26 11.33 11.36
N SER A 178 -9.18 10.11 11.92
CA SER A 178 -9.00 10.00 13.36
C SER A 178 -7.71 10.77 13.72
N PRO A 179 -7.71 11.62 14.75
CA PRO A 179 -6.54 12.40 15.15
C PRO A 179 -5.28 11.55 15.35
N VAL A 180 -5.47 10.28 15.72
CA VAL A 180 -4.42 9.26 15.88
C VAL A 180 -3.73 8.92 14.56
N THR A 181 -4.46 8.85 13.45
CA THR A 181 -3.86 8.56 12.14
C THR A 181 -2.98 9.72 11.68
N ALA A 182 -3.43 10.96 11.90
CA ALA A 182 -2.67 12.17 11.62
C ALA A 182 -1.40 12.26 12.46
N ASP A 183 -1.52 12.04 13.77
CA ASP A 183 -0.40 12.06 14.71
C ASP A 183 0.60 10.93 14.43
N ASN A 184 0.12 9.73 14.10
CA ASN A 184 0.98 8.62 13.68
C ASN A 184 1.79 8.98 12.43
N LEU A 185 1.16 9.58 11.41
CA LEU A 185 1.88 10.00 10.20
C LEU A 185 2.94 11.06 10.51
N LEU A 186 2.60 12.08 11.32
CA LEU A 186 3.57 13.08 11.76
C LEU A 186 4.72 12.44 12.56
N ARG A 187 4.43 11.46 13.42
CA ARG A 187 5.44 10.71 14.17
C ARG A 187 6.38 9.95 13.23
N MET A 188 5.85 9.34 12.18
CA MET A 188 6.66 8.70 11.14
C MET A 188 7.56 9.72 10.42
N LEU A 189 7.01 10.86 10.02
CA LEU A 189 7.77 11.92 9.33
C LEU A 189 8.85 12.54 10.23
N ARG A 190 8.60 12.68 11.54
CA ARG A 190 9.64 13.05 12.52
C ARG A 190 10.74 12.00 12.62
N GLY A 191 10.41 10.72 12.49
CA GLY A 191 11.41 9.65 12.41
C GLY A 191 12.28 9.75 11.16
N VAL A 192 11.67 10.05 10.01
CA VAL A 192 12.41 10.32 8.77
C VAL A 192 13.32 11.53 8.92
N ALA A 193 12.82 12.64 9.48
CA ALA A 193 13.62 13.82 9.78
C ALA A 193 14.80 13.51 10.71
N HIS A 194 14.59 12.71 11.74
CA HIS A 194 15.64 12.29 12.65
C HIS A 194 16.75 11.51 11.91
N HIS A 195 16.37 10.57 11.03
CA HIS A 195 17.35 9.86 10.21
C HIS A 195 18.05 10.76 9.19
N ALA A 196 17.34 11.72 8.59
CA ALA A 196 17.94 12.71 7.70
C ALA A 196 18.96 13.61 8.42
N TRP A 197 18.74 13.90 9.70
CA TRP A 197 19.71 14.60 10.53
C TRP A 197 20.92 13.71 10.87
N LEU A 198 20.70 12.44 11.22
CA LEU A 198 21.79 11.48 11.44
C LEU A 198 22.67 11.28 10.20
N SER A 199 22.08 11.39 9.00
CA SER A 199 22.80 11.34 7.72
C SER A 199 23.34 12.69 7.26
N GLU A 200 23.37 13.70 8.14
CA GLU A 200 23.88 15.06 7.86
C GLU A 200 23.20 15.78 6.69
N SER A 201 21.99 15.33 6.31
CA SER A 201 21.24 15.87 5.16
C SER A 201 20.38 17.08 5.55
N ILE A 202 20.10 17.27 6.84
CA ILE A 202 19.43 18.44 7.39
C ILE A 202 20.13 18.92 8.67
N THR A 203 19.94 20.20 9.00
CA THR A 203 20.50 20.78 10.22
C THR A 203 19.66 20.47 11.46
N VAL A 204 20.25 20.64 12.65
CA VAL A 204 19.55 20.47 13.93
C VAL A 204 18.40 21.47 14.09
N GLU A 205 18.54 22.70 13.59
CA GLU A 205 17.48 23.72 13.62
C GLU A 205 16.28 23.27 12.78
N THR A 206 16.54 22.62 11.64
CA THR A 206 15.49 22.07 10.78
C THR A 206 14.73 20.95 11.50
N LEU A 207 15.46 20.04 12.14
CA LEU A 207 14.88 18.96 12.95
C LEU A 207 14.02 19.50 14.11
N GLU A 208 14.52 20.48 14.87
CA GLU A 208 13.79 21.06 15.99
C GLU A 208 12.51 21.80 15.53
N ARG A 209 12.57 22.51 14.40
CA ARG A 209 11.38 23.12 13.78
C ARG A 209 10.33 22.06 13.39
N ILE A 210 10.75 20.93 12.84
CA ILE A 210 9.83 19.81 12.51
C ILE A 210 9.22 19.20 13.77
N LYS A 211 10.02 18.98 14.82
CA LYS A 211 9.53 18.48 16.11
C LYS A 211 8.49 19.42 16.73
N ALA A 212 8.68 20.74 16.57
CA ALA A 212 7.77 21.76 17.07
C ALA A 212 6.41 21.83 16.35
N ILE A 213 6.26 21.20 15.17
CA ILE A 213 4.97 21.17 14.44
C ILE A 213 3.89 20.54 15.31
N LYS A 214 2.75 21.24 15.45
CA LYS A 214 1.56 20.74 16.15
C LYS A 214 0.42 20.63 15.15
N LEU A 215 -0.21 19.46 15.10
CA LEU A 215 -1.44 19.27 14.33
C LEU A 215 -2.66 19.61 15.21
N PRO A 216 -3.79 19.98 14.59
CA PRO A 216 -5.04 20.18 15.31
C PRO A 216 -5.37 18.93 16.13
N ARG A 217 -5.56 19.09 17.44
CA ARG A 217 -5.95 18.00 18.33
C ARG A 217 -7.43 17.75 18.16
N GLY A 218 -7.81 16.56 17.70
CA GLY A 218 -9.17 16.07 17.90
C GLY A 218 -9.23 15.18 19.14
N SER A 219 -10.30 15.30 19.90
CA SER A 219 -10.62 14.38 20.98
C SER A 219 -11.33 13.15 20.43
N ARG A 220 -10.97 11.96 20.91
CA ARG A 220 -11.77 10.74 20.73
C ARG A 220 -12.11 10.20 22.11
N GLN A 221 -13.28 9.58 22.24
CA GLN A 221 -13.54 8.65 23.34
C GLN A 221 -12.58 7.46 23.23
N SER A 222 -12.03 7.00 24.35
CA SER A 222 -11.18 5.81 24.38
C SER A 222 -11.95 4.63 23.79
N SER A 223 -11.44 4.04 22.71
CA SER A 223 -11.99 2.79 22.19
C SER A 223 -11.45 1.65 23.06
N GLY A 224 -12.34 1.01 23.80
CA GLY A 224 -12.00 -0.09 24.70
C GLY A 224 -12.84 0.05 25.95
N ARG A 225 -13.92 -0.73 26.03
CA ARG A 225 -14.59 -1.00 27.30
C ARG A 225 -14.41 -2.46 27.63
N TYR A 226 -14.46 -2.77 28.91
CA TYR A 226 -14.52 -4.15 29.36
C TYR A 226 -15.81 -4.81 28.85
N LEU A 227 -15.72 -6.10 28.50
CA LEU A 227 -16.88 -6.92 28.15
C LEU A 227 -17.54 -7.41 29.44
N SER A 228 -18.85 -7.20 29.58
CA SER A 228 -19.59 -7.80 30.70
C SER A 228 -19.66 -9.32 30.55
N TYR A 229 -19.81 -10.05 31.65
CA TYR A 229 -19.95 -11.52 31.63
C TYR A 229 -21.06 -11.99 30.68
N ASN A 230 -22.21 -11.30 30.69
CA ASN A 230 -23.31 -11.59 29.76
C ASN A 230 -22.92 -11.46 28.28
N GLU A 231 -21.95 -10.62 27.93
CA GLU A 231 -21.46 -10.49 26.57
C GLU A 231 -20.46 -11.58 26.21
N LEU A 232 -19.63 -12.00 27.16
CA LEU A 232 -18.73 -13.14 26.99
C LEU A 232 -19.53 -14.42 26.69
N ASP A 233 -20.59 -14.66 27.48
CA ASP A 233 -21.47 -15.82 27.31
C ASP A 233 -22.15 -15.81 25.93
N LYS A 234 -22.60 -14.63 25.48
CA LYS A 234 -23.18 -14.46 24.15
C LYS A 234 -22.18 -14.74 23.04
N ILE A 235 -20.95 -14.23 23.15
CA ILE A 235 -19.89 -14.47 22.15
C ILE A 235 -19.56 -15.96 22.09
N SER A 236 -19.37 -16.60 23.25
CA SER A 236 -19.15 -18.05 23.37
C SER A 236 -20.28 -18.85 22.71
N ALA A 237 -21.54 -18.52 23.00
CA ALA A 237 -22.70 -19.17 22.38
C ALA A 237 -22.75 -18.99 20.86
N ILE A 238 -22.41 -17.81 20.34
CA ILE A 238 -22.33 -17.55 18.89
C ILE A 238 -21.26 -18.43 18.22
N CYS A 239 -20.09 -18.57 18.85
CA CYS A 239 -19.03 -19.44 18.35
C CYS A 239 -19.47 -20.90 18.31
N LEU A 240 -20.11 -21.40 19.37
CA LEU A 240 -20.53 -22.80 19.48
C LEU A 240 -21.71 -23.17 18.56
N ASN A 241 -22.57 -22.21 18.21
CA ASN A 241 -23.73 -22.42 17.34
C ASN A 241 -23.42 -22.37 15.82
N GLN A 242 -22.14 -22.31 15.42
CA GLN A 242 -21.76 -22.33 14.02
C GLN A 242 -22.12 -23.67 13.35
N THR A 243 -22.54 -23.62 12.07
CA THR A 243 -22.89 -24.82 11.28
C THR A 243 -21.72 -25.82 11.19
N ASN A 244 -20.48 -25.31 11.10
CA ASN A 244 -19.28 -26.12 11.17
C ASN A 244 -18.82 -26.24 12.63
N LYS A 245 -19.10 -27.39 13.26
CA LYS A 245 -18.80 -27.65 14.68
C LYS A 245 -17.31 -27.53 15.01
N ILE A 246 -16.41 -28.02 14.14
CA ILE A 246 -14.96 -27.97 14.37
C ILE A 246 -14.49 -26.51 14.40
N LYS A 247 -14.98 -25.71 13.45
CA LYS A 247 -14.69 -24.27 13.40
C LYS A 247 -15.21 -23.55 14.64
N GLY A 248 -16.44 -23.88 15.07
CA GLY A 248 -17.06 -23.28 16.25
C GLY A 248 -16.27 -23.53 17.54
N ILE A 249 -15.83 -24.77 17.78
CA ILE A 249 -15.00 -25.13 18.94
C ILE A 249 -13.68 -24.36 18.90
N ARG A 250 -13.01 -24.33 17.75
CA ARG A 250 -11.74 -23.61 17.58
C ARG A 250 -11.88 -22.11 17.82
N ASP A 251 -12.88 -21.47 17.20
CA ASP A 251 -13.10 -20.03 17.33
C ASP A 251 -13.44 -19.67 18.79
N ASN A 252 -14.20 -20.53 19.50
CA ASN A 252 -14.47 -20.36 20.93
C ASN A 252 -13.21 -20.50 21.79
N ALA A 253 -12.37 -21.51 21.52
CA ALA A 253 -11.11 -21.70 22.23
C ALA A 253 -10.17 -20.50 22.03
N ILE A 254 -10.04 -20.00 20.79
CA ILE A 254 -9.25 -18.81 20.48
C ILE A 254 -9.77 -17.58 21.24
N PHE A 255 -11.09 -17.40 21.28
CA PHE A 255 -11.71 -16.28 22.01
C PHE A 255 -11.38 -16.31 23.50
N TRP A 256 -11.63 -17.43 24.17
CA TRP A 256 -11.33 -17.60 25.60
C TRP A 256 -9.84 -17.47 25.88
N LEU A 257 -9.00 -18.05 25.03
CA LEU A 257 -7.55 -17.90 25.13
C LEU A 257 -7.15 -16.44 25.12
N MET A 258 -7.58 -15.66 24.12
CA MET A 258 -7.29 -14.23 24.03
C MET A 258 -7.82 -13.43 25.21
N TYR A 259 -9.00 -13.78 25.71
CA TYR A 259 -9.65 -13.06 26.81
C TYR A 259 -8.96 -13.32 28.15
N GLU A 260 -8.72 -14.59 28.51
CA GLU A 260 -8.15 -15.00 29.80
C GLU A 260 -6.64 -14.72 29.89
N SER A 261 -5.90 -14.93 28.80
CA SER A 261 -4.44 -14.72 28.79
C SER A 261 -4.03 -13.33 28.32
N GLY A 262 -4.97 -12.53 27.80
CA GLY A 262 -4.68 -11.19 27.27
C GLY A 262 -3.81 -11.18 26.01
N LEU A 263 -3.65 -12.33 25.34
CA LEU A 263 -2.81 -12.46 24.16
C LEU A 263 -3.32 -11.64 22.97
N ARG A 264 -2.40 -11.01 22.25
CA ARG A 264 -2.69 -10.32 21.00
C ARG A 264 -3.00 -11.33 19.92
N ARG A 265 -3.85 -10.95 18.95
CA ARG A 265 -4.19 -11.80 17.79
C ARG A 265 -2.95 -12.40 17.10
N ALA A 266 -1.88 -11.62 16.95
CA ALA A 266 -0.65 -12.07 16.30
C ALA A 266 0.12 -13.11 17.14
N GLU A 267 0.02 -13.05 18.46
CA GLU A 267 0.64 -14.02 19.37
C GLU A 267 -0.12 -15.35 19.30
N VAL A 268 -1.46 -15.32 19.34
CA VAL A 268 -2.30 -16.53 19.30
C VAL A 268 -2.15 -17.33 18.00
N ILE A 269 -2.04 -16.67 16.85
CA ILE A 269 -1.90 -17.39 15.56
C ILE A 269 -0.54 -18.08 15.40
N ASN A 270 0.46 -17.69 16.20
CA ASN A 270 1.82 -18.22 16.14
C ASN A 270 2.09 -19.28 17.22
N LEU A 271 1.12 -19.56 18.09
CA LEU A 271 1.24 -20.61 19.10
C LEU A 271 1.32 -22.00 18.46
N SER A 272 2.22 -22.81 19.01
CA SER A 272 2.30 -24.24 18.75
C SER A 272 1.77 -25.04 19.94
N LEU A 273 1.62 -26.36 19.77
CA LEU A 273 1.24 -27.24 20.88
C LEU A 273 2.36 -27.37 21.93
N ASP A 274 3.62 -27.22 21.52
CA ASP A 274 4.78 -27.31 22.41
C ASP A 274 4.88 -26.10 23.36
N ASP A 275 4.20 -25.01 23.02
CA ASP A 275 4.11 -23.80 23.85
C ASP A 275 3.09 -23.93 24.99
N ILE A 276 2.28 -25.00 25.01
CA ILE A 276 1.17 -25.17 25.95
C ILE A 276 1.49 -26.31 26.92
N ASP A 277 1.70 -25.97 28.18
CA ASP A 277 1.77 -26.93 29.27
C ASP A 277 0.39 -27.06 29.90
N ILE A 278 -0.35 -28.09 29.46
CA ILE A 278 -1.72 -28.36 29.92
C ILE A 278 -1.73 -28.76 31.40
N ASP A 279 -0.71 -29.50 31.86
CA ASP A 279 -0.62 -29.99 33.24
C ASP A 279 -0.39 -28.83 34.22
N ARG A 280 0.39 -27.83 33.81
CA ARG A 280 0.65 -26.62 34.61
C ARG A 280 -0.36 -25.50 34.35
N GLY A 281 -1.19 -25.62 33.31
CA GLY A 281 -2.11 -24.57 32.88
C GLY A 281 -1.39 -23.30 32.42
N THR A 282 -0.19 -23.44 31.84
CA THR A 282 0.65 -22.31 31.42
C THR A 282 0.90 -22.32 29.92
N ILE A 283 1.04 -21.13 29.34
CA ILE A 283 1.37 -20.95 27.93
C ILE A 283 2.63 -20.11 27.84
N HIS A 284 3.61 -20.59 27.09
CA HIS A 284 4.81 -19.84 26.76
C HIS A 284 4.59 -19.01 25.50
N VAL A 285 4.86 -17.71 25.54
CA VAL A 285 4.71 -16.83 24.38
C VAL A 285 5.91 -15.92 24.29
N VAL A 286 6.48 -15.83 23.09
CA VAL A 286 7.53 -14.85 22.79
C VAL A 286 6.89 -13.51 22.44
N GLY A 287 7.02 -12.56 23.36
CA GLY A 287 6.53 -11.19 23.22
C GLY A 287 7.51 -10.26 22.51
N LYS A 288 7.15 -8.97 22.50
CA LYS A 288 7.95 -7.92 21.86
C LYS A 288 9.33 -7.80 22.51
N GLY A 289 10.37 -7.87 21.69
CA GLY A 289 11.77 -7.78 22.14
C GLY A 289 12.38 -9.14 22.50
N ASN A 290 11.76 -10.24 22.05
CA ASN A 290 12.20 -11.61 22.32
C ASN A 290 12.22 -11.93 23.82
N LYS A 291 11.14 -11.55 24.50
CA LYS A 291 10.93 -11.69 25.95
C LYS A 291 9.70 -12.52 26.24
#